data_AF-A0A833DRX2-F1
#
_entry.id   AF-A0A833DRX2-F1
#
_cell.length_a   1.000
_cell.length_b   1.000
_cell.length_c   1.000
_cell.angle_alpha   90.00
_cell.angle_beta   90.00
_cell.angle_gamma   90.00
#
_symmetry.space_group_name_H-M   'P 1'
#
loop_
_entity.id
_entity.type
_entity.pdbx_description
1 polymer ?
#
loop_
_entity_poly.entity_id
_entity_poly.type
_entity_poly.pdbx_seq_one_letter_code
_entity_poly.pdbx_strand_id
1 'polypeptide(L)' 'MKMYVLCKNENNFNGDSNNDLIINCGICKGMDTTTPIKIMMNEYYDEIEEIIYPECDILKKVLNRNNILKK' A
#
# COMPACT_ATOMS: atom_id res chain seq x y z
N MET A 1 -3.43 7.09 -10.95
CA MET A 1 -2.13 6.89 -10.25
C MET A 1 -2.01 5.47 -9.71
N LYS A 2 -0.79 4.94 -9.49
CA LYS A 2 -0.60 3.63 -8.84
C LYS A 2 -0.16 3.79 -7.40
N MET A 3 -0.63 2.88 -6.54
CA MET A 3 -0.21 2.82 -5.14
C MET A 3 0.61 1.56 -4.88
N TYR A 4 1.86 1.73 -4.42
CA TYR A 4 2.76 0.64 -4.08
C TYR A 4 2.86 0.48 -2.58
N VAL A 5 2.69 -0.74 -2.09
CA VAL A 5 2.80 -1.04 -0.67
C VAL A 5 3.91 -2.07 -0.46
N LEU A 6 5.07 -1.59 -0.03
CA LEU A 6 6.34 -2.33 0.03
C LEU A 6 6.60 -2.87 1.43
N CYS A 7 6.71 -4.19 1.58
CA CYS A 7 6.96 -4.83 2.86
C CYS A 7 8.43 -5.17 3.04
N LYS A 8 9.09 -4.46 3.96
CA LYS A 8 10.46 -4.62 4.45
C LYS A 8 11.49 -5.12 3.42
N ASN A 9 12.39 -4.19 3.06
CA ASN A 9 13.77 -4.47 2.65
C ASN A 9 14.05 -4.68 1.16
N GLU A 10 13.37 -3.98 0.26
CA GLU A 10 13.82 -3.89 -1.13
C GLU A 10 14.06 -2.43 -1.53
N ASN A 11 15.29 -1.98 -1.34
CA ASN A 11 15.81 -0.68 -1.81
C ASN A 11 15.87 -0.56 -3.35
N ASN A 12 15.21 -1.45 -4.08
CA ASN A 12 15.28 -1.60 -5.54
C ASN A 12 13.92 -1.42 -6.22
N PHE A 13 12.97 -0.76 -5.56
CA PHE A 13 11.69 -0.45 -6.21
C PHE A 13 11.88 0.72 -7.19
N ASN A 14 12.08 0.41 -8.48
CA ASN A 14 12.18 1.35 -9.60
C ASN A 14 10.79 1.83 -10.07
N GLY A 15 9.91 2.20 -9.15
CA GLY A 15 8.67 2.90 -9.50
C GLY A 15 8.97 4.33 -9.94
N ASP A 16 8.17 4.87 -10.85
CA ASP A 16 8.28 6.27 -11.27
C ASP A 16 7.75 7.16 -10.13
N SER A 17 8.64 7.56 -9.22
CA SER A 17 8.29 8.21 -7.95
C SER A 17 7.58 9.55 -8.08
N ASN A 18 7.45 10.08 -9.30
CA ASN A 18 6.89 11.40 -9.55
C ASN A 18 5.35 11.41 -9.57
N ASN A 19 4.70 10.28 -9.84
CA ASN A 19 3.22 10.18 -9.92
C ASN A 19 2.61 9.03 -9.11
N ASP A 20 3.44 8.19 -8.49
CA ASP A 20 2.99 6.99 -7.78
C ASP A 20 3.08 7.15 -6.26
N LEU A 21 2.11 6.57 -5.54
CA LEU A 21 2.00 6.67 -4.09
C LEU A 21 2.68 5.46 -3.43
N ILE A 22 3.80 5.67 -2.73
CA ILE A 22 4.62 4.58 -2.17
C ILE A 22 4.49 4.52 -0.64
N ILE A 23 4.01 3.38 -0.11
CA ILE A 23 3.90 3.09 1.32
C ILE A 23 4.89 2.00 1.71
N ASN A 24 5.88 2.35 2.53
CA ASN A 24 6.86 1.40 3.07
C ASN A 24 6.40 0.79 4.39
N CYS A 25 5.89 -0.44 4.37
CA CYS A 25 5.51 -1.22 5.55
C CYS A 25 6.71 -1.66 6.42
N GLY A 26 7.95 -1.53 5.92
CA GLY A 26 9.17 -1.81 6.70
C GLY A 26 9.40 -0.88 7.90
N ILE A 27 8.82 0.32 7.88
CA ILE A 27 8.84 1.30 8.99
C ILE A 27 7.79 0.92 10.06
N CYS A 28 6.78 0.12 9.70
CA CYS A 28 5.67 -0.25 10.56
C CYS A 28 5.99 -1.39 11.53
N LYS A 29 7.25 -1.51 11.99
CA LYS A 29 7.72 -2.48 13.01
C LYS A 29 6.95 -2.33 14.34
N GLY A 30 5.69 -2.81 14.38
CA GLY A 30 4.78 -2.70 15.52
C GLY A 30 3.62 -1.71 15.35
N MET A 31 3.50 -0.99 14.22
CA MET A 31 2.35 -0.13 13.93
C MET A 31 1.39 -0.80 12.95
N ASP A 32 0.10 -0.57 13.14
CA ASP A 32 -0.95 -1.02 12.23
C ASP A 32 -0.78 -0.38 10.83
N THR A 33 -0.24 -1.15 9.90
CA THR A 33 -0.09 -0.79 8.47
C THR A 33 -1.43 -0.53 7.78
N THR A 34 -2.53 -1.03 8.35
CA THR A 34 -3.85 -0.88 7.72
C THR A 34 -4.42 0.53 7.88
N THR A 35 -4.05 1.25 8.94
CA THR A 35 -4.55 2.60 9.20
C THR A 35 -4.05 3.64 8.17
N PRO A 36 -2.74 3.77 7.89
CA PRO A 36 -2.26 4.65 6.82
C PRO A 36 -2.84 4.31 5.45
N ILE A 37 -2.97 3.01 5.14
CA ILE A 37 -3.55 2.55 3.88
C ILE A 37 -5.02 2.96 3.78
N LYS A 38 -5.80 2.84 4.85
CA LYS A 38 -7.20 3.32 4.89
C LYS A 38 -7.31 4.82 4.66
N ILE A 39 -6.44 5.62 5.29
CA ILE A 39 -6.46 7.08 5.13
C ILE A 39 -6.18 7.43 3.66
N MET A 40 -5.14 6.86 3.07
CA MET A 40 -4.80 7.08 1.65
C MET A 40 -5.91 6.61 0.72
N MET A 41 -6.52 5.46 1.01
CA MET A 41 -7.67 4.96 0.28
C MET A 41 -8.87 5.91 0.40
N ASN A 42 -9.13 6.54 1.55
CA ASN A 42 -10.25 7.48 1.66
C ASN A 42 -10.00 8.80 0.93
N GLU A 43 -8.76 9.28 0.90
CA GLU A 43 -8.41 10.57 0.31
C GLU A 43 -8.24 10.50 -1.22
N TYR A 44 -7.64 9.43 -1.71
CA TYR A 44 -7.22 9.30 -3.12
C TYR A 44 -7.89 8.14 -3.85
N TYR A 45 -8.96 7.56 -3.29
CA TYR A 45 -9.58 6.34 -3.83
C TYR A 45 -9.90 6.39 -5.32
N ASP A 46 -10.47 7.51 -5.75
CA ASP A 46 -10.95 7.71 -7.12
C ASP A 46 -9.81 7.96 -8.10
N GLU A 47 -8.64 8.36 -7.59
CA GLU A 47 -7.44 8.62 -8.37
C GLU A 47 -6.54 7.38 -8.47
N ILE A 48 -6.65 6.45 -7.52
CA ILE A 48 -5.86 5.22 -7.48
C ILE A 48 -6.48 4.16 -8.40
N GLU A 49 -5.82 3.93 -9.52
CA GLU A 49 -6.24 2.97 -10.54
C GLU A 49 -5.85 1.54 -10.17
N GLU A 50 -4.70 1.39 -9.51
CA GLU A 50 -4.10 0.08 -9.23
C GLU A 50 -3.32 0.12 -7.92
N ILE A 51 -3.43 -0.96 -7.14
CA ILE A 51 -2.68 -1.13 -5.89
C ILE A 51 -1.80 -2.38 -5.99
N ILE A 52 -0.50 -2.18 -5.84
CA ILE A 52 0.53 -3.19 -6.08
C ILE A 52 1.22 -3.52 -4.76
N TYR A 53 1.27 -4.81 -4.43
CA TYR A 53 1.83 -5.35 -3.18
C TYR A 53 2.97 -6.32 -3.51
N PRO A 54 4.15 -5.83 -3.93
CA PRO A 54 5.26 -6.72 -4.22
C PRO A 54 5.66 -7.45 -2.94
N GLU A 55 5.64 -8.77 -3.01
CA GLU A 55 6.06 -9.69 -1.94
C GLU A 55 5.36 -9.48 -0.58
N CYS A 56 4.13 -8.95 -0.59
CA CYS A 56 3.35 -8.71 0.63
C CYS A 56 1.98 -9.40 0.66
N ASP A 57 1.96 -10.71 0.38
CA ASP A 57 0.75 -11.54 0.37
C ASP A 57 -0.03 -11.53 1.70
N ILE A 58 0.68 -11.43 2.84
CA ILE A 58 0.07 -11.37 4.16
C ILE A 58 -0.76 -10.09 4.29
N LEU A 59 -0.22 -8.95 3.85
CA LEU A 59 -0.93 -7.67 3.91
C LEU A 59 -2.12 -7.67 2.96
N LYS A 60 -1.97 -8.21 1.75
CA LYS A 60 -3.09 -8.39 0.80
C LYS A 60 -4.25 -9.15 1.45
N LYS A 61 -3.96 -10.24 2.18
CA LYS A 61 -4.98 -11.00 2.92
C LYS A 61 -5.64 -10.18 4.03
N VAL A 62 -4.87 -9.41 4.79
CA VAL A 62 -5.38 -8.56 5.88
C VAL A 62 -6.29 -7.45 5.33
N LEU A 63 -5.86 -6.76 4.29
CA LEU A 63 -6.62 -5.66 3.68
C LEU A 63 -7.93 -6.16 3.07
N ASN A 64 -7.91 -7.32 2.40
CA ASN A 64 -9.11 -7.98 1.87
C ASN A 64 -10.07 -8.41 2.99
N ARG A 65 -9.55 -9.00 4.07
CA ARG A 65 -10.37 -9.41 5.23
C ARG A 65 -11.09 -8.22 5.87
N ASN A 66 -10.41 -7.07 5.92
CA ASN A 66 -10.92 -5.85 6.53
C ASN A 66 -11.73 -4.96 5.55
N ASN A 67 -11.98 -5.41 4.32
CA ASN A 67 -12.67 -4.66 3.26
C ASN A 67 -12.07 -3.28 2.97
N ILE A 68 -10.76 -3.09 3.16
CA ILE A 68 -10.10 -1.79 3.02
C ILE A 68 -9.98 -1.34 1.56
N LEU A 69 -9.99 -2.30 0.64
CA LEU A 69 -9.74 -2.08 -0.79
C LEU A 69 -11.00 -2.26 -1.64
N LYS A 70 -12.16 -2.50 -1.02
CA LYS A 70 -13.40 -2.73 -1.76
C LYS A 70 -14.01 -1.40 -2.18
N LYS A 71 -14.29 -1.30 -3.49
CA LYS A 71 -15.10 -0.23 -4.09
C LYS A 71 -16.55 -0.37 -3.64
#